data_AF-A0A9D8FX80-F1
#
_entry.id   AF-A0A9D8FX80-F1
#
_cell.length_a   1.000
_cell.length_b   1.000
_cell.length_c   1.000
_cell.angle_alpha   90.00
_cell.angle_beta   90.00
_cell.angle_gamma   90.00
#
_symmetry.space_group_name_H-M   'P 1'
#
loop_
_entity.id
_entity.type
_entity.pdbx_description
1 polymer ?
#
loop_
_entity_poly.entity_id
_entity_poly.type
_entity_poly.pdbx_seq_one_letter_code
_entity_poly.pdbx_strand_id
1 'polypeptide(L)'
;MNKFLLLMLLLALAALTIACVPEKPVKDGHGELAVVIDREFTSPVTHSPLDWWQTRHFQAVNNGDIKEKDCLYCHKVERSCNNCHGYVGVRKIVP
;
A
#
# COMPACT_ATOMS: atom_id res chain seq x y z
N MET A 1 31.96 -17.03 -25.09
CA MET A 1 30.61 -16.92 -24.50
C MET A 1 29.61 -16.63 -25.61
N ASN A 2 28.62 -17.50 -25.81
CA ASN A 2 27.66 -17.36 -26.91
C ASN A 2 26.66 -16.25 -26.55
N LYS A 3 26.63 -15.14 -27.31
CA LYS A 3 25.81 -13.94 -27.00
C LYS A 3 24.31 -14.28 -26.86
N PHE A 4 23.85 -15.29 -27.60
CA PHE A 4 22.50 -15.85 -27.48
C PHE A 4 22.21 -16.49 -26.12
N LEU A 5 23.17 -17.23 -25.55
CA LEU A 5 23.02 -17.85 -24.24
C LEU A 5 22.92 -16.80 -23.13
N LEU A 6 23.70 -15.71 -23.25
CA LEU A 6 23.66 -14.59 -22.31
C LEU A 6 22.32 -13.86 -22.36
N LEU A 7 21.77 -13.63 -23.57
CA LEU A 7 20.47 -12.99 -23.74
C LEU A 7 19.33 -13.83 -23.14
N MET A 8 19.34 -15.15 -23.37
CA MET A 8 18.38 -16.08 -22.78
C MET A 8 18.46 -16.08 -21.25
N LEU A 9 19.67 -16.03 -20.69
CA LEU A 9 19.88 -15.96 -19.23
C LEU A 9 19.33 -14.66 -18.63
N LEU A 10 19.54 -13.52 -19.30
CA LEU A 10 19.02 -12.22 -18.87
C LEU A 10 17.49 -12.15 -18.92
N LEU A 11 16.87 -12.70 -19.98
CA LEU A 11 15.42 -12.79 -20.10
C LEU A 11 14.81 -13.70 -19.03
N ALA A 12 15.45 -14.84 -18.73
CA ALA A 12 15.03 -15.72 -17.65
C ALA A 12 15.12 -15.04 -16.28
N LEU A 13 16.21 -14.32 -16.00
CA LEU A 13 16.34 -13.53 -14.76
C LEU A 13 15.26 -12.46 -14.64
N ALA A 14 14.99 -11.72 -15.72
CA ALA A 14 13.94 -10.70 -15.74
C ALA A 14 12.55 -11.31 -15.48
N ALA A 15 12.24 -12.46 -16.08
CA ALA A 15 10.97 -13.16 -15.85
C ALA A 15 10.78 -13.61 -14.40
N LEU A 16 11.85 -14.07 -13.72
CA LEU A 16 11.79 -14.42 -12.29
C LEU A 16 11.46 -13.22 -11.41
N THR A 17 11.90 -12.01 -11.77
CA THR A 17 11.60 -10.81 -10.96
C THR A 17 10.12 -10.43 -11.00
N ILE A 18 9.42 -10.68 -12.11
CA ILE A 18 8.01 -10.30 -12.28
C ILE A 18 7.11 -11.21 -11.43
N ALA A 19 7.42 -12.50 -11.33
CA ALA A 19 6.64 -13.46 -10.56
C ALA A 19 6.70 -13.24 -9.03
N CYS A 20 7.63 -12.40 -8.55
CA CYS A 20 7.86 -12.17 -7.13
C CYS A 20 7.37 -10.78 -6.64
N VAL A 21 6.76 -9.97 -7.51
CA VAL A 21 6.21 -8.66 -7.10
C VAL A 21 4.79 -8.87 -6.56
N PRO A 22 4.52 -8.56 -5.28
CA PRO A 22 3.16 -8.65 -4.74
C PRO A 22 2.24 -7.65 -5.45
N GLU A 23 0.96 -8.00 -5.56
CA GLU A 23 -0.03 -7.07 -6.11
C GLU A 23 -0.12 -5.80 -5.25
N LYS A 24 -0.35 -4.66 -5.91
CA LYS A 24 -0.49 -3.38 -5.21
C LYS A 24 -1.70 -3.45 -4.25
N PRO A 25 -1.55 -3.04 -2.98
CA PRO A 25 -2.67 -2.87 -2.07
C PRO A 25 -3.72 -1.91 -2.63
N VAL A 26 -4.98 -2.36 -2.69
CA VAL A 26 -6.13 -1.55 -3.12
C VAL A 26 -7.23 -1.61 -2.07
N LYS A 27 -7.91 -0.47 -1.83
CA LYS A 27 -9.07 -0.40 -0.94
C LYS A 27 -10.19 -1.28 -1.49
N ASP A 28 -10.69 -2.17 -0.64
CA ASP A 28 -11.72 -3.17 -0.99
C ASP A 28 -11.30 -4.06 -2.19
N GLY A 29 -9.99 -4.27 -2.38
CA GLY A 29 -9.42 -5.14 -3.41
C GLY A 29 -9.40 -6.63 -3.03
N HIS A 30 -8.59 -7.40 -3.73
CA HIS A 30 -8.40 -8.84 -3.50
C HIS A 30 -6.98 -9.15 -2.97
N GLY A 31 -6.81 -10.36 -2.42
CA GLY A 31 -5.52 -10.84 -1.94
C GLY A 31 -5.16 -10.40 -0.52
N GLU A 32 -4.02 -10.90 -0.02
CA GLU A 32 -3.58 -10.71 1.36
C GLU A 32 -3.27 -9.25 1.71
N LEU A 33 -2.93 -8.44 0.71
CA LEU A 33 -2.60 -7.03 0.88
C LEU A 33 -3.78 -6.08 0.62
N ALA A 34 -5.00 -6.59 0.42
CA ALA A 34 -6.17 -5.75 0.28
C ALA A 34 -6.33 -4.81 1.49
N VAL A 35 -6.65 -3.55 1.22
CA VAL A 35 -6.89 -2.55 2.28
C VAL A 35 -8.36 -2.62 2.69
N VAL A 36 -8.61 -3.05 3.91
CA VAL A 36 -9.96 -3.26 4.46
C VAL A 36 -10.21 -2.31 5.63
N ILE A 37 -11.29 -1.53 5.52
CA ILE A 37 -11.77 -0.63 6.56
C ILE A 37 -13.15 -1.16 6.98
N ASP A 38 -13.33 -1.53 8.25
CA ASP A 38 -14.63 -2.00 8.75
C ASP A 38 -15.61 -0.84 8.62
N ARG A 39 -16.68 -1.06 7.85
CA ARG A 39 -17.67 -0.04 7.55
C ARG A 39 -18.75 0.02 8.62
N GLU A 40 -18.37 0.28 9.86
CA GLU A 40 -19.35 0.65 10.88
C GLU A 40 -19.90 2.07 10.61
N PHE A 41 -19.08 2.93 10.01
CA PHE A 41 -19.42 4.32 9.69
C PHE A 41 -19.18 4.66 8.22
N THR A 42 -19.97 5.57 7.67
CA THR A 42 -19.70 6.19 6.36
C THR A 42 -18.43 7.04 6.45
N SER A 43 -17.59 6.97 5.42
CA SER A 43 -16.38 7.81 5.36
C SER A 43 -16.76 9.29 5.34
N PRO A 44 -16.06 10.16 6.10
CA PRO A 44 -16.27 11.61 6.03
C PRO A 44 -16.12 12.16 4.61
N VAL A 45 -16.81 13.26 4.29
CA VAL A 45 -16.69 13.93 2.98
C VAL A 45 -15.25 14.32 2.66
N THR A 46 -14.46 14.66 3.69
CA THR A 46 -13.03 14.98 3.57
C THR A 46 -12.18 13.81 3.07
N HIS A 47 -12.68 12.56 3.07
CA HIS A 47 -12.01 11.39 2.50
C HIS A 47 -12.09 11.33 0.97
N SER A 48 -12.73 12.32 0.33
CA SER A 48 -12.80 12.45 -1.11
C SER A 48 -11.85 13.54 -1.61
N PRO A 49 -11.05 13.28 -2.66
CA PRO A 49 -10.99 12.03 -3.42
C PRO A 49 -10.02 11.01 -2.80
N LEU A 50 -10.28 9.71 -3.03
CA LEU A 50 -9.51 8.62 -2.41
C LEU A 50 -8.03 8.59 -2.82
N ASP A 51 -7.74 8.93 -4.08
CA ASP A 51 -6.38 8.97 -4.63
C ASP A 51 -5.48 9.97 -3.89
N TRP A 52 -6.05 11.09 -3.42
CA TRP A 52 -5.35 12.05 -2.58
C TRP A 52 -4.91 11.38 -1.27
N TRP A 53 -5.81 10.69 -0.58
CA TRP A 53 -5.48 10.00 0.67
C TRP A 53 -4.48 8.88 0.46
N GLN A 54 -4.58 8.12 -0.63
CA GLN A 54 -3.61 7.05 -0.93
C GLN A 54 -2.18 7.57 -1.16
N THR A 55 -2.03 8.80 -1.65
CA THR A 55 -0.72 9.32 -2.09
C THR A 55 -0.19 10.47 -1.25
N ARG A 56 -1.01 11.13 -0.43
CA ARG A 56 -0.67 12.39 0.26
C ARG A 56 -1.10 12.46 1.73
N HIS A 57 -1.75 11.44 2.29
CA HIS A 57 -2.17 11.49 3.71
C HIS A 57 -1.01 11.79 4.67
N PHE A 58 0.20 11.35 4.35
CA PHE A 58 1.40 11.64 5.14
C PHE A 58 1.68 13.14 5.26
N GLN A 59 1.25 13.96 4.30
CA GLN A 59 1.40 15.43 4.37
C GLN A 59 0.54 16.00 5.49
N ALA A 60 -0.74 15.61 5.58
CA ALA A 60 -1.62 16.03 6.67
C ALA A 60 -1.10 15.58 8.04
N VAL A 61 -0.54 14.38 8.11
CA VAL A 61 0.07 13.87 9.36
C VAL A 61 1.34 14.64 9.73
N ASN A 62 2.25 14.84 8.77
CA ASN A 62 3.53 15.52 9.01
C ASN A 62 3.36 17.01 9.31
N ASN A 63 2.37 17.66 8.72
CA ASN A 63 2.03 19.06 8.99
C ASN A 63 1.33 19.25 10.34
N GLY A 64 0.84 18.16 10.95
CA GLY A 64 0.09 18.21 12.20
C GLY A 64 -1.40 18.55 12.04
N ASP A 65 -1.91 18.59 10.80
CA ASP A 65 -3.32 18.86 10.50
C ASP A 65 -4.22 17.73 11.05
N ILE A 66 -3.71 16.50 11.06
CA ILE A 66 -4.38 15.30 11.56
C ILE A 66 -3.35 14.44 12.31
N LYS A 67 -3.73 13.81 13.43
CA LYS A 67 -2.86 12.88 14.14
C LYS A 67 -3.11 11.46 13.65
N GLU A 68 -2.05 10.65 13.63
CA GLU A 68 -2.10 9.21 13.27
C GLU A 68 -3.24 8.48 14.00
N LYS A 69 -3.38 8.73 15.31
CA LYS A 69 -4.43 8.17 16.17
C LYS A 69 -5.86 8.51 15.73
N ASP A 70 -6.06 9.63 15.03
CA ASP A 70 -7.40 10.07 14.61
C ASP A 70 -7.92 9.20 13.46
N CYS A 71 -7.01 8.60 12.67
CA CYS A 71 -7.36 7.59 11.67
C CYS A 71 -7.77 6.26 12.31
N LEU A 72 -7.17 5.91 13.46
CA LEU A 72 -7.36 4.61 14.11
C LEU A 72 -8.75 4.40 14.70
N TYR A 73 -9.59 5.44 14.71
CA TYR A 73 -11.00 5.31 15.11
C TYR A 73 -11.79 4.36 14.19
N CYS A 74 -11.54 4.42 12.89
CA CYS A 74 -12.18 3.53 11.91
C CYS A 74 -11.19 2.54 11.25
N HIS A 75 -9.90 2.87 11.23
CA HIS A 75 -8.89 2.10 10.52
C HIS A 75 -8.14 1.15 11.45
N LYS A 76 -8.10 -0.14 11.10
CA LYS A 76 -7.28 -1.15 11.79
C LYS A 76 -5.93 -1.27 11.10
N VAL A 77 -4.83 -1.05 11.82
CA VAL A 77 -3.50 -0.90 11.20
C VAL A 77 -3.07 -2.13 10.41
N GLU A 78 -3.39 -3.33 10.90
CA GLU A 78 -2.91 -4.62 10.39
C GLU A 78 -3.49 -4.97 9.01
N ARG A 79 -4.67 -4.44 8.68
CA ARG A 79 -5.38 -4.72 7.43
C ARG A 79 -5.66 -3.49 6.59
N SER A 80 -5.12 -2.33 7.00
CA SER A 80 -5.24 -1.08 6.25
C SER A 80 -3.88 -0.41 6.08
N CYS A 81 -3.45 0.42 7.03
CA CYS A 81 -2.22 1.20 6.96
C CYS A 81 -1.00 0.34 6.64
N ASN A 82 -0.82 -0.79 7.35
CA ASN A 82 0.39 -1.59 7.24
C ASN A 82 0.49 -2.42 5.96
N ASN A 83 -0.61 -2.64 5.24
CA ASN A 83 -0.58 -3.27 3.91
C ASN A 83 0.09 -2.34 2.89
N CYS A 84 -0.29 -1.06 2.89
CA CYS A 84 0.38 -0.05 2.06
C CYS A 84 1.79 0.28 2.56
N HIS A 85 1.97 0.48 3.87
CA HIS A 85 3.27 0.89 4.41
C HIS A 85 4.33 -0.20 4.21
N GLY A 86 3.96 -1.46 4.37
CA GLY A 86 4.83 -2.59 4.05
C GLY A 86 5.15 -2.66 2.56
N TYR A 87 4.14 -2.48 1.70
CA TYR A 87 4.30 -2.53 0.24
C TYR A 87 5.23 -1.43 -0.30
N VAL A 88 5.07 -0.18 0.17
CA VAL A 88 5.88 0.96 -0.28
C VAL A 88 7.20 1.12 0.50
N GLY A 89 7.47 0.24 1.47
CA GLY A 89 8.73 0.21 2.20
C GLY A 89 8.91 1.36 3.20
N VAL A 90 7.84 1.82 3.84
CA VAL A 90 7.90 2.87 4.89
C VAL A 90 7.59 2.30 6.27
N ARG A 91 7.85 3.10 7.31
CA ARG A 91 7.62 2.74 8.73
C ARG A 91 6.20 2.23 8.94
N LYS A 92 6.05 1.03 9.53
CA LYS A 92 4.76 0.50 9.98
C LYS A 92 4.19 1.30 11.14
N ILE A 93 2.86 1.37 11.19
CA ILE A 93 2.09 1.99 12.26
C ILE A 93 1.92 0.98 13.40
N VAL A 94 2.19 1.44 14.63
CA VAL A 94 1.99 0.68 15.87
C VAL A 94 0.84 1.37 16.62
N PRO A 95 -0.24 0.64 17.00
CA PRO A 95 -1.40 1.21 17.69
C PRO A 95 -1.08 1.85 19.04
#